data_AF-A0A7Y8MQZ9-F1
#
_entry.id   AF-A0A7Y8MQZ9-F1
#
_cell.length_a   1.000
_cell.length_b   1.000
_cell.length_c   1.000
_cell.angle_alpha   90.00
_cell.angle_beta   90.00
_cell.angle_gamma   90.00
#
_symmetry.space_group_name_H-M   'P 1'
#
loop_
_entity.id
_entity.type
_entity.pdbx_description
1 polymer ?
#
loop_
_entity_poly.entity_id
_entity_poly.type
_entity_poly.pdbx_seq_one_letter_code
_entity_poly.pdbx_strand_id
1 'polypeptide(L)'
;MQEKAARSRLLGWIRLLRLLVWIGIALLLLTPAATWLGGFSYAGEVAKGLSLGGRFLAYAYAAPPFLFVAAGLAQLLVFCREAKDARVFAEPATRAIRRLGYALLAASAAMPLARLLLWTLIVQPPEAPQFKVITFSIVLAIAVSATFGLVCIVFAAILKEASALAEENASFL
;
A
#
# COMPACT_ATOMS: atom_id res chain seq x y z
N MET A 1 20.87 21.39 -22.74
CA MET A 1 20.89 19.91 -22.97
C MET A 1 20.60 19.12 -21.69
N GLN A 2 21.14 19.55 -20.53
CA GLN A 2 20.93 18.88 -19.23
C GLN A 2 19.46 18.87 -18.76
N GLU A 3 18.71 19.95 -18.97
CA GLU A 3 17.29 20.05 -18.60
C GLU A 3 16.39 18.99 -19.27
N LYS A 4 16.59 18.72 -20.57
CA LYS A 4 15.84 17.67 -21.29
C LYS A 4 16.13 16.27 -20.74
N ALA A 5 17.38 16.02 -20.34
CA ALA A 5 17.79 14.73 -19.78
C ALA A 5 17.25 14.53 -18.35
N ALA A 6 17.27 15.57 -17.51
CA ALA A 6 16.65 15.55 -16.17
C ALA A 6 15.13 15.32 -16.25
N ARG A 7 14.44 16.04 -17.14
CA ARG A 7 12.99 15.86 -17.35
C ARG A 7 12.63 14.46 -17.85
N SER A 8 13.43 13.88 -18.75
CA SER A 8 13.24 12.50 -19.21
C SER A 8 13.41 11.49 -18.06
N ARG A 9 14.41 11.67 -17.20
CA ARG A 9 14.64 10.83 -16.02
C ARG A 9 13.49 10.93 -15.01
N LEU A 10 13.02 12.15 -14.71
CA LEU A 10 11.86 12.41 -13.86
C LEU A 10 10.61 11.67 -14.38
N LEU A 11 10.32 11.76 -15.68
CA LEU A 11 9.20 11.05 -16.29
C LEU A 11 9.35 9.52 -16.20
N GLY A 12 10.59 9.00 -16.29
CA GLY A 12 10.91 7.60 -16.06
C GLY A 12 10.54 7.15 -14.64
N TRP A 13 11.00 7.91 -13.63
CA TRP A 13 10.68 7.64 -12.23
C TRP A 13 9.17 7.71 -11.95
N ILE A 14 8.46 8.69 -12.52
CA ILE A 14 7.01 8.79 -12.36
C ILE A 14 6.28 7.58 -12.96
N ARG A 15 6.71 7.10 -14.14
CA ARG A 15 6.13 5.88 -14.75
C ARG A 15 6.37 4.66 -13.88
N LEU A 16 7.58 4.51 -13.35
CA LEU A 16 7.94 3.43 -12.45
C LEU A 16 7.11 3.48 -11.16
N LEU A 17 6.97 4.66 -10.55
CA LEU A 17 6.13 4.86 -9.36
C LEU A 17 4.68 4.44 -9.62
N ARG A 18 4.09 4.87 -10.74
CA ARG A 18 2.71 4.47 -11.10
C ARG A 18 2.56 2.96 -11.23
N LEU A 19 3.52 2.29 -11.87
CA LEU A 19 3.51 0.84 -12.02
C LEU A 19 3.57 0.14 -10.65
N LEU A 20 4.53 0.54 -9.81
CA LEU A 20 4.68 0.00 -8.46
C LEU A 20 3.44 0.23 -7.60
N VAL A 21 2.82 1.41 -7.70
CA VAL A 21 1.58 1.74 -6.99
C VAL A 21 0.44 0.81 -7.42
N TRP A 22 0.26 0.58 -8.72
CA TRP A 22 -0.76 -0.35 -9.22
C TRP A 22 -0.52 -1.79 -8.76
N ILE A 23 0.73 -2.25 -8.83
CA ILE A 23 1.13 -3.58 -8.32
C ILE A 23 0.83 -3.67 -6.82
N GLY A 24 1.22 -2.65 -6.05
CA GLY A 24 0.97 -2.58 -4.61
C GLY A 24 -0.52 -2.62 -4.28
N ILE A 25 -1.36 -1.84 -4.97
CA ILE A 25 -2.82 -1.85 -4.81
C ILE A 25 -3.37 -3.24 -5.12
N ALA A 26 -2.99 -3.85 -6.26
CA ALA A 26 -3.47 -5.18 -6.64
C ALA A 26 -3.10 -6.22 -5.58
N LEU A 27 -1.85 -6.23 -5.12
CA LEU A 27 -1.38 -7.14 -4.06
C LEU A 27 -2.14 -6.95 -2.76
N LEU A 28 -2.36 -5.70 -2.32
CA LEU A 28 -3.10 -5.40 -1.09
C LEU A 28 -4.55 -5.87 -1.16
N LEU A 29 -5.23 -5.72 -2.30
CA LEU A 29 -6.62 -6.16 -2.47
C LEU A 29 -6.74 -7.68 -2.58
N LEU A 30 -5.80 -8.33 -3.26
CA LEU A 30 -5.79 -9.78 -3.43
C LEU A 30 -5.41 -10.50 -2.13
N THR A 31 -4.60 -9.90 -1.27
CA THR A 31 -4.10 -10.51 -0.02
C THR A 31 -5.21 -11.05 0.91
N PRO A 32 -6.16 -10.22 1.38
CA PRO A 32 -7.22 -10.69 2.27
C PRO A 32 -8.17 -11.67 1.56
N ALA A 33 -8.42 -11.49 0.26
CA ALA A 33 -9.26 -12.40 -0.53
C ALA A 33 -8.60 -13.78 -0.68
N ALA A 34 -7.34 -13.84 -1.10
CA ALA A 34 -6.58 -15.09 -1.23
C ALA A 34 -6.46 -15.81 0.10
N THR A 35 -6.31 -15.08 1.20
CA THR A 35 -6.21 -15.65 2.54
C THR A 35 -7.54 -16.24 3.02
N TRP A 36 -8.61 -15.45 3.07
CA TRP A 36 -9.85 -15.84 3.74
C TRP A 36 -10.86 -16.53 2.81
N LEU A 37 -10.88 -16.16 1.53
CA LEU A 37 -11.77 -16.76 0.52
C LEU A 37 -11.07 -17.85 -0.32
N GLY A 38 -9.75 -17.75 -0.48
CA GLY A 38 -8.95 -18.75 -1.22
C GLY A 38 -8.30 -19.82 -0.33
N GLY A 39 -8.03 -19.53 0.94
CA GLY A 39 -7.32 -20.44 1.83
C GLY A 39 -5.80 -20.49 1.60
N PHE A 40 -5.23 -19.51 0.89
CA PHE A 40 -3.81 -19.47 0.51
C PHE A 40 -2.94 -18.84 1.63
N SER A 41 -2.86 -19.48 2.80
CA SER A 41 -1.87 -19.23 3.87
C SER A 41 -2.20 -20.08 5.10
N TYR A 42 -1.37 -20.02 6.14
CA TYR A 42 -1.71 -20.59 7.46
C TYR A 42 -3.02 -20.02 8.03
N ALA A 43 -3.26 -18.72 7.90
CA ALA A 43 -4.55 -18.10 8.22
C ALA A 43 -5.69 -18.67 7.35
N GLY A 44 -5.37 -19.00 6.09
CA GLY A 44 -6.28 -19.66 5.17
C GLY A 44 -6.66 -21.09 5.54
N GLU A 45 -5.77 -21.85 6.20
CA GLU A 45 -6.13 -23.17 6.74
C GLU A 45 -7.19 -23.05 7.84
N VAL A 46 -7.09 -22.03 8.70
CA VAL A 46 -8.15 -21.73 9.68
C VAL A 46 -9.44 -21.30 8.98
N ALA A 47 -9.34 -20.53 7.89
CA ALA A 47 -10.49 -20.16 7.09
C ALA A 47 -11.22 -21.38 6.48
N LYS A 48 -10.51 -22.48 6.15
CA LYS A 48 -11.15 -23.73 5.67
C LYS A 48 -11.99 -24.41 6.75
N GLY A 49 -11.66 -24.23 8.03
CA GLY A 49 -12.45 -24.71 9.16
C GLY A 49 -13.73 -23.90 9.41
N LEU A 50 -13.87 -22.72 8.78
CA LEU A 50 -15.05 -21.87 8.89
C LEU A 50 -16.08 -22.22 7.82
N SER A 51 -17.36 -22.04 8.14
CA SER A 51 -18.43 -22.06 7.14
C SER A 51 -18.21 -20.97 6.08
N LEU A 52 -18.85 -21.10 4.91
CA LEU A 52 -18.75 -20.10 3.85
C LEU A 52 -19.07 -18.68 4.38
N GLY A 53 -20.10 -18.54 5.21
CA GLY A 53 -20.46 -17.28 5.86
C GLY A 53 -19.38 -16.77 6.82
N GLY A 54 -18.76 -17.66 7.61
CA GLY A 54 -17.63 -17.33 8.48
C GLY A 54 -16.41 -16.82 7.72
N ARG A 55 -16.13 -17.40 6.54
CA ARG A 55 -15.05 -16.94 5.64
C ARG A 55 -15.29 -15.54 5.08
N PHE A 56 -16.53 -15.25 4.68
CA PHE A 56 -16.91 -13.91 4.24
C PHE A 56 -16.81 -12.88 5.37
N LEU A 57 -17.25 -13.24 6.59
CA LEU A 57 -17.11 -12.37 7.77
C LEU A 57 -15.64 -12.12 8.11
N ALA A 58 -14.80 -13.15 8.09
CA ALA A 58 -13.37 -13.00 8.34
C ALA A 58 -12.69 -12.11 7.28
N TYR A 59 -13.05 -12.28 6.00
CA TYR A 59 -12.63 -11.35 4.94
C TYR A 59 -13.08 -9.91 5.24
N ALA A 60 -14.34 -9.70 5.61
CA ALA A 60 -14.88 -8.37 5.91
C ALA A 60 -14.17 -7.70 7.10
N TYR A 61 -13.73 -8.47 8.10
CA TYR A 61 -12.96 -7.94 9.23
C TYR A 61 -11.49 -7.68 8.87
N ALA A 62 -10.91 -8.52 8.01
CA ALA A 62 -9.50 -8.42 7.63
C ALA A 62 -9.23 -7.40 6.52
N ALA A 63 -10.19 -7.11 5.64
CA ALA A 63 -10.03 -6.23 4.49
C ALA A 63 -9.78 -4.74 4.79
N PRO A 64 -10.41 -4.10 5.81
CA PRO A 64 -10.33 -2.65 5.99
C PRO A 64 -8.92 -2.05 6.08
N PRO A 65 -7.95 -2.63 6.84
CA PRO A 65 -6.58 -2.14 6.83
C PRO A 65 -5.96 -2.09 5.43
N PHE A 66 -6.19 -3.12 4.61
CA PHE A 66 -5.67 -3.18 3.23
C PHE A 66 -6.33 -2.14 2.33
N LEU A 67 -7.64 -1.94 2.48
CA LEU A 67 -8.38 -0.94 1.73
C LEU A 67 -7.90 0.48 2.04
N PHE A 68 -7.59 0.78 3.31
CA PHE A 68 -7.01 2.07 3.68
C PHE A 68 -5.65 2.27 3.01
N VAL A 69 -4.73 1.29 3.10
CA VAL A 69 -3.42 1.42 2.43
C VAL A 69 -3.57 1.54 0.91
N ALA A 70 -4.45 0.76 0.28
CA ALA A 70 -4.71 0.84 -1.16
C ALA A 70 -5.25 2.21 -1.58
N ALA A 71 -6.19 2.78 -0.80
CA ALA A 71 -6.72 4.12 -1.02
C ALA A 71 -5.64 5.20 -0.84
N GLY A 72 -4.73 5.01 0.13
CA GLY A 72 -3.55 5.85 0.33
C GLY A 72 -2.60 5.81 -0.86
N LEU A 73 -2.25 4.61 -1.34
CA LEU A 73 -1.42 4.41 -2.53
C LEU A 73 -2.06 5.04 -3.77
N ALA A 74 -3.38 4.98 -3.93
CA ALA A 74 -4.06 5.65 -5.03
C ALA A 74 -3.85 7.18 -5.03
N GLN A 75 -3.60 7.81 -3.88
CA GLN A 75 -3.23 9.23 -3.83
C GLN A 75 -1.87 9.50 -4.48
N LEU A 76 -0.93 8.54 -4.46
CA LEU A 76 0.32 8.67 -5.20
C LEU A 76 0.12 8.73 -6.71
N LEU A 77 -0.98 8.18 -7.24
CA LEU A 77 -1.34 8.34 -8.66
C LEU A 77 -1.74 9.78 -8.97
N VAL A 78 -2.44 10.45 -8.04
CA VAL A 78 -2.77 11.87 -8.12
C VAL A 78 -1.49 12.71 -8.07
N PHE A 79 -0.58 12.41 -7.13
CA PHE A 79 0.74 13.04 -7.07
C PHE A 79 1.53 12.86 -8.38
N CYS A 80 1.54 11.64 -8.94
CA CYS A 80 2.21 11.36 -10.21
C CYS A 80 1.64 12.19 -11.38
N ARG A 81 0.35 12.51 -11.34
CA ARG A 81 -0.28 13.38 -12.35
C ARG A 81 0.26 14.81 -12.23
N GLU A 82 0.24 15.38 -11.03
CA GLU A 82 0.77 16.73 -10.79
C GLU A 82 2.28 16.80 -11.08
N ALA A 83 3.04 15.76 -10.72
CA ALA A 83 4.48 15.70 -10.96
C ALA A 83 4.85 15.67 -12.44
N LYS A 84 4.00 15.09 -13.31
CA LYS A 84 4.20 15.16 -14.77
C LYS A 84 4.08 16.57 -15.31
N ASP A 85 3.20 17.35 -14.71
CA ASP A 85 2.92 18.73 -15.09
C ASP A 85 3.89 19.73 -14.41
N ALA A 86 4.97 19.23 -13.78
CA ALA A 86 5.94 19.99 -12.99
C ALA A 86 5.32 20.74 -11.79
N ARG A 87 4.16 20.29 -11.30
CA ARG A 87 3.40 20.87 -10.18
C ARG A 87 3.60 20.10 -8.88
N VAL A 88 4.83 19.67 -8.63
CA VAL A 88 5.18 18.82 -7.47
C VAL A 88 4.90 19.50 -6.12
N PHE A 89 5.03 20.83 -6.08
CA PHE A 89 4.77 21.65 -4.89
C PHE A 89 3.38 22.30 -4.87
N ALA A 90 2.51 21.95 -5.81
CA ALA A 90 1.16 22.49 -5.84
C ALA A 90 0.29 21.88 -4.73
N GLU A 91 -0.72 22.64 -4.29
CA GLU A 91 -1.65 22.22 -3.25
C GLU A 91 -2.27 20.81 -3.48
N PRO A 92 -2.67 20.42 -4.72
CA PRO A 92 -3.21 19.08 -4.97
C PRO A 92 -2.20 17.97 -4.67
N ALA A 93 -0.92 18.16 -5.01
CA ALA A 93 0.16 17.21 -4.75
C ALA A 93 0.39 17.05 -3.24
N THR A 94 0.47 18.16 -2.50
CA THR A 94 0.61 18.13 -1.04
C THR A 94 -0.60 17.49 -0.36
N ARG A 95 -1.81 17.78 -0.84
CA ARG A 95 -3.06 17.18 -0.32
C ARG A 95 -3.09 15.68 -0.55
N ALA A 96 -2.63 15.20 -1.70
CA ALA A 96 -2.50 13.78 -1.99
C ALA A 96 -1.55 13.08 -1.00
N ILE A 97 -0.39 13.67 -0.73
CA ILE A 97 0.58 13.15 0.25
C ILE A 97 -0.02 13.13 1.67
N ARG A 98 -0.72 14.19 2.09
CA ARG A 98 -1.41 14.21 3.40
C ARG A 98 -2.45 13.10 3.51
N ARG A 99 -3.24 12.89 2.46
CA ARG A 99 -4.25 11.82 2.41
C ARG A 99 -3.62 10.43 2.45
N LEU A 100 -2.46 10.22 1.81
CA LEU A 100 -1.67 9.01 1.98
C LEU A 100 -1.28 8.82 3.46
N GLY A 101 -0.78 9.86 4.13
CA GLY A 101 -0.45 9.82 5.56
C GLY A 101 -1.65 9.44 6.44
N TYR A 102 -2.81 10.07 6.25
CA TYR A 102 -4.02 9.73 6.98
C TYR A 102 -4.50 8.31 6.73
N ALA A 103 -4.37 7.82 5.49
CA ALA A 103 -4.73 6.45 5.15
C ALA A 103 -3.82 5.43 5.84
N LEU A 104 -2.53 5.70 5.97
CA LEU A 104 -1.60 4.85 6.73
C LEU A 104 -1.92 4.85 8.23
N LEU A 105 -2.26 6.01 8.79
CA LEU A 105 -2.72 6.10 10.19
C LEU A 105 -4.01 5.30 10.40
N ALA A 106 -5.00 5.47 9.51
CA ALA A 106 -6.24 4.70 9.55
C ALA A 106 -5.98 3.18 9.45
N ALA A 107 -5.07 2.76 8.56
CA ALA A 107 -4.69 1.36 8.43
C ALA A 107 -4.04 0.81 9.72
N SER A 108 -3.13 1.58 10.33
CA SER A 108 -2.47 1.18 11.59
C SER A 108 -3.46 1.05 12.75
N ALA A 109 -4.47 1.92 12.82
CA ALA A 109 -5.52 1.85 13.83
C ALA A 109 -6.52 0.72 13.55
N ALA A 110 -6.80 0.44 12.28
CA ALA A 110 -7.70 -0.63 11.86
C ALA A 110 -7.09 -2.02 12.07
N MET A 111 -5.76 -2.19 11.99
CA MET A 111 -5.10 -3.48 12.20
C MET A 111 -5.43 -4.17 13.53
N PRO A 112 -5.26 -3.53 14.71
CA PRO A 112 -5.58 -4.16 15.99
C PRO A 112 -7.08 -4.46 16.12
N LEU A 113 -7.95 -3.60 15.58
CA LEU A 113 -9.40 -3.83 15.57
C LEU A 113 -9.76 -5.06 14.71
N ALA A 114 -9.22 -5.14 13.49
CA ALA A 114 -9.38 -6.30 12.62
C ALA A 114 -8.93 -7.58 13.31
N ARG A 115 -7.79 -7.53 14.02
CA ARG A 115 -7.27 -8.67 14.79
C ARG A 115 -8.21 -9.11 15.91
N LEU A 116 -8.76 -8.16 16.67
CA LEU A 116 -9.73 -8.46 17.74
C LEU A 116 -11.01 -9.09 17.18
N LEU A 117 -11.56 -8.52 16.11
CA LEU A 117 -12.77 -9.04 15.46
C LEU A 117 -12.55 -10.46 14.89
N LEU A 118 -11.42 -10.70 14.23
CA LEU A 118 -11.05 -12.03 13.77
C LEU A 118 -10.90 -13.03 14.92
N TRP A 119 -10.37 -12.59 16.06
CA TRP A 119 -10.24 -13.46 17.22
C TRP A 119 -11.62 -13.95 17.70
N THR A 120 -12.63 -13.09 17.74
CA THR A 120 -14.01 -13.50 18.12
C THR A 120 -14.61 -14.58 17.21
N LEU A 121 -14.20 -14.66 15.95
CA LEU A 121 -14.65 -15.68 15.00
C LEU A 121 -13.97 -17.05 15.20
N ILE A 122 -12.81 -17.10 15.86
CA ILE A 122 -11.91 -18.27 15.89
C ILE A 122 -11.91 -18.97 17.28
N VAL A 123 -12.75 -18.53 18.23
CA VAL A 123 -12.74 -18.92 19.67
C VAL A 123 -13.25 -20.34 20.01
N GLN A 124 -13.09 -21.35 19.15
CA GLN A 124 -13.40 -22.79 19.46
C GLN A 124 -12.21 -23.70 19.03
N PRO A 125 -11.90 -24.82 19.74
CA PRO A 125 -10.85 -24.92 20.77
C PRO A 125 -9.52 -25.61 20.28
N PRO A 126 -8.63 -26.10 21.16
CA PRO A 126 -7.39 -25.49 21.63
C PRO A 126 -6.08 -26.03 20.99
N GLU A 127 -6.14 -26.77 19.89
CA GLU A 127 -4.95 -27.54 19.41
C GLU A 127 -4.10 -26.81 18.37
N ALA A 128 -4.57 -25.72 17.77
CA ALA A 128 -3.77 -24.96 16.82
C ALA A 128 -2.95 -23.89 17.57
N PRO A 129 -1.63 -23.75 17.32
CA PRO A 129 -0.84 -22.67 17.91
C PRO A 129 -1.43 -21.32 17.50
N GLN A 130 -2.17 -20.72 18.43
CA GLN A 130 -3.07 -19.58 18.25
C GLN A 130 -2.35 -18.31 17.73
N PHE A 131 -1.02 -18.29 17.81
CA PHE A 131 -0.17 -17.22 17.30
C PHE A 131 0.20 -17.34 15.82
N LYS A 132 0.05 -18.52 15.18
CA LYS A 132 0.37 -18.72 13.74
C LYS A 132 -0.79 -18.37 12.80
N VAL A 133 -2.01 -18.30 13.32
CA VAL A 133 -3.24 -18.02 12.55
C VAL A 133 -3.26 -16.61 11.98
N ILE A 134 -2.40 -15.73 12.49
CA ILE A 134 -2.33 -14.30 12.13
C ILE A 134 -1.03 -14.01 11.36
N THR A 135 -0.19 -15.02 11.16
CA THR A 135 1.00 -14.89 10.32
C THR A 135 0.57 -15.02 8.87
N PHE A 136 0.48 -13.88 8.19
CA PHE A 136 0.34 -13.82 6.73
C PHE A 136 1.43 -14.67 6.08
N SER A 137 1.16 -15.19 4.87
CA SER A 137 2.18 -15.84 4.06
C SER A 137 3.43 -14.97 4.02
N ILE A 138 4.57 -15.51 4.50
CA ILE A 138 5.85 -14.78 4.57
C ILE A 138 6.20 -14.19 3.20
N VAL A 139 5.92 -14.93 2.12
CA VAL A 139 6.15 -14.49 0.74
C VAL A 139 5.33 -13.24 0.41
N LEU A 140 4.07 -13.20 0.82
CA LEU A 140 3.17 -12.09 0.55
C LEU A 140 3.51 -10.86 1.41
N ALA A 141 3.88 -11.08 2.68
CA ALA A 141 4.37 -10.02 3.56
C ALA A 141 5.67 -9.39 3.03
N ILE A 142 6.62 -10.21 2.56
CA ILE A 142 7.84 -9.76 1.89
C ILE A 142 7.50 -8.98 0.62
N ALA A 143 6.62 -9.50 -0.23
CA ALA A 143 6.24 -8.84 -1.49
C ALA A 143 5.60 -7.47 -1.25
N VAL A 144 4.68 -7.35 -0.29
CA VAL A 144 4.05 -6.07 0.09
C VAL A 144 5.08 -5.11 0.67
N SER A 145 5.95 -5.59 1.57
CA SER A 145 6.98 -4.76 2.21
C SER A 145 8.02 -4.26 1.21
N ALA A 146 8.48 -5.12 0.31
CA ALA A 146 9.41 -4.76 -0.76
C ALA A 146 8.78 -3.75 -1.73
N THR A 147 7.51 -3.96 -2.11
CA THR A 147 6.80 -3.03 -2.99
C THR A 147 6.67 -1.66 -2.33
N PHE A 148 6.29 -1.61 -1.05
CA PHE A 148 6.18 -0.36 -0.32
C PHE A 148 7.54 0.35 -0.16
N GLY A 149 8.61 -0.39 0.16
CA GLY A 149 9.96 0.14 0.22
C GLY A 149 10.42 0.72 -1.12
N LEU A 150 10.17 0.02 -2.23
CA LEU A 150 10.45 0.52 -3.58
C LEU A 150 9.65 1.78 -3.92
N VAL A 151 8.36 1.83 -3.55
CA VAL A 151 7.53 3.03 -3.70
C VAL A 151 8.16 4.22 -2.97
N CYS A 152 8.60 4.05 -1.73
CA CYS A 152 9.26 5.11 -0.96
C CYS A 152 10.57 5.57 -1.61
N ILE A 153 11.41 4.64 -2.08
CA ILE A 153 12.69 4.97 -2.74
C ILE A 153 12.44 5.77 -4.03
N VAL A 154 11.51 5.31 -4.87
CA VAL A 154 11.20 5.98 -6.14
C VAL A 154 10.55 7.34 -5.88
N PHE A 155 9.67 7.44 -4.89
CA PHE A 155 9.06 8.70 -4.49
C PHE A 155 10.11 9.72 -4.01
N ALA A 156 11.06 9.29 -3.18
CA ALA A 156 12.17 10.13 -2.73
C ALA A 156 13.06 10.58 -3.91
N ALA A 157 13.33 9.69 -4.88
CA ALA A 157 14.07 10.03 -6.09
C ALA A 157 13.35 11.11 -6.93
N ILE A 158 12.02 11.02 -7.06
CA ILE A 158 11.22 12.04 -7.75
C ILE A 158 11.33 13.39 -7.04
N LEU A 159 11.21 13.42 -5.71
CA LEU A 159 11.33 14.66 -4.94
C LEU A 159 12.72 15.27 -5.08
N LYS A 160 13.79 14.45 -5.00
CA LYS A 160 15.17 14.91 -5.17
C LYS A 160 15.38 15.58 -6.53
N GLU A 161 14.94 14.93 -7.60
CA GLU A 161 15.08 15.48 -8.97
C GLU A 161 14.21 16.73 -9.17
N ALA A 162 13.00 16.75 -8.60
CA ALA A 162 12.11 17.91 -8.67
C ALA A 162 12.69 19.12 -7.93
N SER A 163 13.29 18.93 -6.76
CA SER A 163 13.96 19.99 -6.01
C SER A 163 15.21 20.51 -6.74
N ALA A 164 16.03 19.62 -7.32
CA ALA A 164 17.19 20.03 -8.10
C ALA A 164 16.80 20.93 -9.29
N LEU A 165 15.74 20.56 -10.01
CA LEU A 165 15.19 21.38 -11.10
C LEU A 165 14.64 22.73 -10.63
N ALA A 166 14.08 22.78 -9.42
CA ALA A 166 13.59 24.04 -8.83
C ALA A 166 14.74 24.97 -8.41
N GLU A 167 15.80 24.42 -7.82
CA GLU A 167 17.01 25.17 -7.44
C GLU A 167 17.75 25.71 -8.67
N GLU A 168 17.90 24.90 -9.73
CA GLU A 168 18.49 25.36 -11.00
C GLU A 168 17.70 26.56 -11.54
N ASN A 169 16.37 26.47 -11.62
CA ASN A 169 15.54 27.58 -12.10
C ASN A 169 15.61 28.83 -11.21
N ALA A 170 15.71 28.67 -9.89
CA ALA A 170 15.84 29.79 -8.96
C ALA A 170 17.20 30.50 -9.10
N SER A 171 18.27 29.80 -9.49
CA SER A 171 19.59 30.39 -9.71
C SER A 171 19.69 31.28 -10.95
N PHE A 172 18.73 31.18 -11.88
CA PHE A 172 18.66 32.01 -13.08
C PHE A 172 17.85 33.30 -12.89
N LEU A 173 17.08 33.42 -11.81
CA LEU A 173 16.32 34.63 -11.44
C LEU A 173 17.16 35.55 -10.58
#